data_AF-A0AAE0K890-F1
#
_entry.id   AF-A0AAE0K890-F1
#
_cell.length_a   1.000
_cell.length_b   1.000
_cell.length_c   1.000
_cell.angle_alpha   90.00
_cell.angle_beta   90.00
_cell.angle_gamma   90.00
#
_symmetry.space_group_name_H-M   'P 1'
#
loop_
_entity.id
_entity.type
_entity.pdbx_description
1 polymer ?
#
loop_
_entity_poly.entity_id
_entity_poly.type
_entity_poly.pdbx_seq_one_letter_code
_entity_poly.pdbx_strand_id
1 'polypeptide(L)'
;MDRFDNDQMAAYHGLSSIPAGVAFIPGGPGAGKTWWTLMMAVLAQAGRKHTRMLYLLDINKTVDDAAGKIQAIYNNLGLQRSVVRLYKSQWPKGHLADEENYDEEVYDENGFRISNADSKWTSIKSVDWTSNFLRQRDQIHHRELSLAATLDQMAWGRYKSSGLYPAIELALARMSDATQTDEHGADMKILRSELIQLYADTLDNIDFLATTPVAGRALSGMYQPDLVIFDECAHARELSTLIALAHFTPKAWFLVGDHRQDEPFVQSLAQPPVHLRISTMERAAINNAISHQLLVNHRAYGGLERLASSLFYDGKMRSGKTRDNLFPTSLQHLRKWLDEMAGVYPMYGDLTTPRLIVSETDNVRARKAGTSFWKPRHHEFVMDKV
;
A
#
# COMPACT_ATOMS: atom_id res chain seq x y z
N MET A 1 -4.25 17.58 16.67
CA MET A 1 -4.67 18.02 15.32
C MET A 1 -3.82 19.19 14.81
N ASP A 2 -3.13 19.91 15.69
CA ASP A 2 -2.23 21.05 15.40
C ASP A 2 -1.04 20.79 14.46
N ARG A 3 -0.91 19.59 13.90
CA ARG A 3 0.11 19.23 12.89
C ARG A 3 -0.45 19.11 11.47
N PHE A 4 -1.77 19.13 11.30
CA PHE A 4 -2.36 19.16 9.95
C PHE A 4 -2.28 20.57 9.40
N ASP A 5 -1.90 20.67 8.12
CA ASP A 5 -2.09 21.91 7.38
C ASP A 5 -3.58 22.10 7.00
N ASN A 6 -3.89 23.26 6.41
CA ASN A 6 -5.25 23.63 6.05
C ASN A 6 -5.90 22.67 5.04
N ASP A 7 -5.13 22.12 4.09
CA ASP A 7 -5.65 21.22 3.07
C ASP A 7 -5.95 19.85 3.69
N GLN A 8 -5.06 19.38 4.56
CA GLN A 8 -5.22 18.15 5.35
C GLN A 8 -6.41 18.22 6.31
N MET A 9 -6.61 19.37 6.97
CA MET A 9 -7.78 19.64 7.82
C MET A 9 -9.07 19.71 7.01
N ALA A 10 -9.06 20.37 5.86
CA ALA A 10 -10.22 20.44 4.96
C ALA A 10 -10.62 19.03 4.48
N ALA A 11 -9.64 18.22 4.06
CA ALA A 11 -9.87 16.83 3.68
C ALA A 11 -10.46 16.01 4.84
N TYR A 12 -9.92 16.16 6.06
CA TYR A 12 -10.44 15.49 7.26
C TYR A 12 -11.89 15.88 7.57
N HIS A 13 -12.23 17.17 7.56
CA HIS A 13 -13.59 17.63 7.80
C HIS A 13 -14.56 17.16 6.71
N GLY A 14 -14.11 17.10 5.46
CA GLY A 14 -14.86 16.56 4.33
C GLY A 14 -15.25 15.09 4.48
N LEU A 15 -14.55 14.33 5.32
CA LEU A 15 -14.87 12.92 5.59
C LEU A 15 -16.25 12.73 6.25
N SER A 16 -16.80 13.77 6.89
CA SER A 16 -18.13 13.73 7.49
C SER A 16 -19.26 13.58 6.48
N SER A 17 -19.00 13.88 5.20
CA SER A 17 -19.99 13.86 4.12
C SER A 17 -19.42 13.28 2.84
N ILE A 18 -18.93 12.03 2.89
CA ILE A 18 -18.39 11.34 1.71
C ILE A 18 -19.50 10.71 0.86
N PRO A 19 -19.68 11.13 -0.41
CA PRO A 19 -20.69 10.56 -1.29
C PRO A 19 -20.49 9.05 -1.47
N ALA A 20 -21.56 8.28 -1.29
CA ALA A 20 -21.55 6.81 -1.40
C ALA A 20 -20.48 6.09 -0.55
N GLY A 21 -19.95 6.76 0.50
CA GLY A 21 -18.84 6.20 1.29
C GLY A 21 -17.49 6.20 0.58
N VAL A 22 -17.32 6.94 -0.53
CA VAL A 22 -16.07 6.95 -1.30
C VAL A 22 -15.45 8.35 -1.32
N ALA A 23 -14.19 8.45 -0.93
CA ALA A 23 -13.42 9.68 -0.95
C ALA A 23 -12.20 9.55 -1.88
N PHE A 24 -12.10 10.46 -2.85
CA PHE A 24 -10.92 10.65 -3.68
C PHE A 24 -10.08 11.80 -3.15
N ILE A 25 -8.84 11.53 -2.78
CA ILE A 25 -7.96 12.50 -2.11
C ILE A 25 -6.66 12.60 -2.89
N PRO A 26 -6.63 13.36 -4.01
CA PRO A 26 -5.39 13.64 -4.70
C PRO A 26 -4.49 14.53 -3.85
N GLY A 27 -3.19 14.43 -4.04
CA GLY A 27 -2.26 15.36 -3.42
C GLY A 27 -0.92 15.43 -4.13
N GLY A 28 -0.34 16.62 -4.19
CA GLY A 28 0.94 16.85 -4.85
C GLY A 28 2.11 16.11 -4.19
N PRO A 29 3.30 16.11 -4.83
CA PRO A 29 4.52 15.62 -4.22
C PRO A 29 4.79 16.33 -2.90
N GLY A 30 5.13 15.57 -1.86
CA GLY A 30 5.46 16.16 -0.55
C GLY A 30 4.26 16.73 0.22
N ALA A 31 3.02 16.52 -0.23
CA ALA A 31 1.82 16.98 0.47
C ALA A 31 1.45 16.16 1.73
N GLY A 32 2.23 15.14 2.05
CA GLY A 32 2.00 14.30 3.22
C GLY A 32 0.86 13.29 3.05
N LYS A 33 0.49 12.91 1.81
CA LYS A 33 -0.58 11.92 1.51
C LYS A 33 -0.55 10.68 2.41
N THR A 34 0.51 9.86 2.30
CA THR A 34 0.66 8.64 3.13
C THR A 34 0.60 8.96 4.62
N TRP A 35 1.23 10.05 5.07
CA TRP A 35 1.18 10.42 6.49
C TRP A 35 -0.24 10.76 6.94
N TRP A 36 -0.96 11.58 6.17
CA TRP A 36 -2.36 11.93 6.44
C TRP A 36 -3.22 10.67 6.51
N THR A 37 -3.07 9.77 5.55
CA THR A 37 -3.78 8.49 5.48
C THR A 37 -3.50 7.61 6.70
N LEU A 38 -2.24 7.48 7.11
CA LEU A 38 -1.87 6.75 8.33
C LEU A 38 -2.43 7.44 9.59
N MET A 39 -2.47 8.77 9.63
CA MET A 39 -3.10 9.48 10.74
C MET A 39 -4.61 9.27 10.78
N MET A 40 -5.29 9.14 9.63
CA MET A 40 -6.70 8.77 9.59
C MET A 40 -6.92 7.38 10.19
N ALA A 41 -6.02 6.43 9.90
CA ALA A 41 -6.06 5.11 10.50
C ALA A 41 -5.89 5.18 12.03
N VAL A 42 -4.91 5.95 12.52
CA VAL A 42 -4.72 6.17 13.95
C VAL A 42 -5.96 6.78 14.60
N LEU A 43 -6.53 7.84 14.02
CA LEU A 43 -7.69 8.53 14.59
C LEU A 43 -8.92 7.62 14.66
N ALA A 44 -9.18 6.86 13.60
CA ALA A 44 -10.31 5.94 13.58
C ALA A 44 -10.11 4.75 14.54
N GLN A 45 -8.86 4.29 14.78
CA GLN A 45 -8.55 3.23 15.76
C GLN A 45 -8.31 3.74 17.19
N ALA A 46 -8.10 5.03 17.40
CA ALA A 46 -8.07 5.64 18.74
C ALA A 46 -9.46 5.75 19.37
N GLY A 47 -10.52 5.64 18.55
CA GLY A 47 -11.90 5.64 19.02
C GLY A 47 -12.26 4.43 19.90
N ARG A 48 -13.41 4.53 20.61
CA ARG A 48 -13.92 3.46 21.49
C ARG A 48 -14.38 2.22 20.72
N LYS A 49 -14.71 2.36 19.43
CA LYS A 49 -15.17 1.27 18.59
C LYS A 49 -13.97 0.58 17.94
N HIS A 50 -13.89 -0.73 18.06
CA HIS A 50 -12.93 -1.52 17.30
C HIS A 50 -13.20 -1.30 15.80
N THR A 51 -12.19 -0.78 15.10
CA THR A 51 -12.28 -0.39 13.69
C THR A 51 -11.20 -1.12 12.92
N ARG A 52 -11.61 -2.04 12.04
CA ARG A 52 -10.71 -2.84 11.22
C ARG A 52 -10.39 -2.14 9.91
N MET A 53 -9.12 -2.17 9.52
CA MET A 53 -8.63 -1.41 8.38
C MET A 53 -7.89 -2.31 7.39
N LEU A 54 -8.26 -2.17 6.13
CA LEU A 54 -7.52 -2.76 5.02
C LEU A 54 -6.76 -1.64 4.29
N TYR A 55 -5.44 -1.73 4.29
CA TYR A 55 -4.54 -0.80 3.61
C TYR A 55 -3.95 -1.47 2.37
N LEU A 56 -4.20 -0.86 1.21
CA LEU A 56 -3.86 -1.38 -0.10
C LEU A 56 -2.84 -0.48 -0.79
N LEU A 57 -1.83 -1.11 -1.40
CA LEU A 57 -0.82 -0.48 -2.25
C LEU A 57 -0.43 -1.48 -3.36
N ASP A 58 -0.25 -1.03 -4.60
CA ASP A 58 0.04 -1.94 -5.74
C ASP A 58 1.52 -2.39 -5.81
N ILE A 59 2.37 -1.93 -4.87
CA ILE A 59 3.81 -2.19 -4.84
C ILE A 59 4.22 -2.76 -3.48
N ASN A 60 4.76 -3.99 -3.46
CA ASN A 60 5.08 -4.72 -2.22
C ASN A 60 5.98 -3.94 -1.24
N LYS A 61 7.08 -3.36 -1.74
CA LYS A 61 8.01 -2.60 -0.89
C LYS A 61 7.33 -1.43 -0.18
N THR A 62 6.43 -0.75 -0.89
CA THR A 62 5.68 0.38 -0.34
C THR A 62 4.68 -0.08 0.73
N VAL A 63 4.10 -1.28 0.58
CA VAL A 63 3.25 -1.90 1.60
C VAL A 63 4.07 -2.19 2.87
N ASP A 64 5.29 -2.73 2.72
CA ASP A 64 6.21 -2.99 3.85
C ASP A 64 6.51 -1.70 4.62
N ASP A 65 6.87 -0.64 3.90
CA ASP A 65 7.14 0.68 4.48
C ASP A 65 5.91 1.26 5.21
N ALA A 66 4.70 1.10 4.66
CA ALA A 66 3.47 1.58 5.27
C ALA A 66 3.13 0.81 6.55
N ALA A 67 3.26 -0.52 6.53
CA ALA A 67 3.02 -1.40 7.68
C ALA A 67 4.02 -1.12 8.82
N GLY A 68 5.31 -0.95 8.50
CA GLY A 68 6.33 -0.57 9.48
C GLY A 68 6.07 0.82 10.08
N LYS A 69 5.70 1.81 9.25
CA LYS A 69 5.39 3.17 9.73
C LYS A 69 4.22 3.20 10.69
N ILE A 70 3.11 2.53 10.37
CA ILE A 70 1.93 2.53 11.25
C ILE A 70 2.21 1.77 12.56
N GLN A 71 2.95 0.66 12.51
CA GLN A 71 3.38 -0.06 13.70
C GLN A 71 4.23 0.84 14.61
N ALA A 72 5.20 1.55 14.03
CA ALA A 72 6.02 2.51 14.78
C ALA A 72 5.18 3.64 15.39
N ILE A 73 4.19 4.15 14.67
CA ILE A 73 3.26 5.17 15.18
C ILE A 73 2.44 4.62 16.36
N TYR A 74 1.88 3.42 16.26
CA TYR A 74 1.14 2.79 17.36
C TYR A 74 2.00 2.58 18.59
N ASN A 75 3.22 2.06 18.41
CA ASN A 75 4.17 1.88 19.50
C ASN A 75 4.51 3.21 20.19
N ASN A 76 4.80 4.26 19.40
CA ASN A 76 5.14 5.58 19.91
C ASN A 76 3.98 6.26 20.67
N LEU A 77 2.74 5.96 20.29
CA LEU A 77 1.53 6.47 20.95
C LEU A 77 1.04 5.56 22.10
N GLY A 78 1.71 4.42 22.35
CA GLY A 78 1.25 3.44 23.33
C GLY A 78 -0.08 2.77 22.96
N LEU A 79 -0.47 2.80 21.68
CA LEU A 79 -1.69 2.18 21.19
C LEU A 79 -1.44 0.68 20.97
N GLN A 80 -2.11 -0.16 21.75
CA GLN A 80 -2.08 -1.61 21.60
C GLN A 80 -2.96 -2.02 20.42
N ARG A 81 -2.37 -1.99 19.21
CA ARG A 81 -3.04 -2.34 17.96
C ARG A 81 -2.23 -3.38 17.19
N SER A 82 -2.93 -4.36 16.63
CA SER A 82 -2.32 -5.40 15.80
C SER A 82 -2.17 -4.91 14.36
N VAL A 83 -0.93 -4.96 13.86
CA VAL A 83 -0.60 -4.61 12.46
C VAL A 83 -0.08 -5.86 11.77
N VAL A 84 -0.70 -6.20 10.64
CA VAL A 84 -0.29 -7.31 9.80
C VAL A 84 0.13 -6.85 8.42
N ARG A 85 1.26 -7.37 7.95
CA ARG A 85 1.67 -7.34 6.55
C ARG A 85 1.37 -8.69 5.90
N LEU A 86 0.46 -8.72 4.91
CA LEU A 86 0.08 -9.95 4.22
C LEU A 86 0.74 -10.07 2.83
N TYR A 87 1.62 -11.05 2.65
CA TYR A 87 2.24 -11.33 1.35
C TYR A 87 1.46 -12.36 0.53
N LYS A 88 1.58 -12.29 -0.81
CA LYS A 88 0.98 -13.28 -1.73
C LYS A 88 1.44 -14.72 -1.43
N SER A 89 2.71 -14.92 -1.09
CA SER A 89 3.29 -16.23 -0.79
C SER A 89 2.73 -16.88 0.47
N GLN A 90 2.09 -16.10 1.33
CA GLN A 90 1.44 -16.58 2.54
C GLN A 90 0.04 -17.08 2.27
N TRP A 91 -0.43 -16.94 1.02
CA TRP A 91 -1.71 -17.50 0.66
C TRP A 91 -1.66 -19.03 0.57
N PRO A 92 -2.71 -19.70 1.03
CA PRO A 92 -2.96 -21.13 0.86
C PRO A 92 -2.98 -21.58 -0.58
N LYS A 93 -2.40 -22.75 -0.82
CA LYS A 93 -2.52 -23.42 -2.12
C LYS A 93 -3.98 -23.90 -2.30
N GLY A 94 -4.57 -23.66 -3.47
CA GLY A 94 -5.94 -24.08 -3.80
C GLY A 94 -6.87 -22.94 -4.24
N HIS A 95 -6.88 -21.82 -3.52
CA HIS A 95 -7.85 -20.74 -3.79
C HIS A 95 -7.66 -20.03 -5.14
N LEU A 96 -6.46 -20.05 -5.72
CA LEU A 96 -6.17 -19.51 -7.05
C LEU A 96 -6.35 -20.55 -8.18
N ALA A 97 -6.33 -21.84 -7.83
CA ALA A 97 -6.41 -22.93 -8.81
C ALA A 97 -7.88 -23.34 -9.07
N ASP A 98 -8.73 -23.30 -8.05
CA ASP A 98 -10.16 -23.63 -8.19
C ASP A 98 -10.94 -22.56 -8.99
N GLU A 99 -10.37 -21.37 -9.16
CA GLU A 99 -11.00 -20.27 -9.90
C GLU A 99 -10.63 -20.19 -11.39
N GLU A 100 -9.65 -20.97 -11.86
CA GLU A 100 -9.45 -21.18 -13.31
C GLU A 100 -10.58 -22.04 -13.93
N ASN A 101 -11.48 -22.60 -13.10
CA ASN A 101 -12.65 -23.40 -13.50
C ASN A 101 -14.01 -22.69 -13.31
N TYR A 102 -14.05 -21.37 -13.10
CA TYR A 102 -15.32 -20.62 -13.02
C TYR A 102 -15.92 -20.36 -14.42
N ASP A 103 -16.44 -21.41 -15.06
CA ASP A 103 -17.26 -21.33 -16.28
C ASP A 103 -18.50 -22.26 -16.19
N GLU A 104 -19.07 -22.45 -15.00
CA GLU A 104 -20.43 -22.99 -14.86
C GLU A 104 -21.34 -21.98 -14.17
N GLU A 105 -22.01 -21.17 -15.00
CA GLU A 105 -23.10 -20.30 -14.58
C GLU A 105 -24.29 -21.15 -14.13
N VAL A 106 -24.61 -21.14 -12.84
CA VAL A 106 -25.79 -21.83 -12.29
C VAL A 106 -26.99 -20.89 -12.35
N TYR A 107 -27.95 -21.22 -13.21
CA TYR A 107 -29.27 -20.58 -13.32
C TYR A 107 -30.30 -21.42 -12.56
N ASP A 108 -31.28 -20.77 -11.93
CA ASP A 108 -32.44 -21.50 -11.40
C ASP A 108 -33.35 -22.02 -12.53
N GLU A 109 -34.36 -22.81 -12.16
CA GLU A 109 -35.38 -23.36 -13.09
C GLU A 109 -36.18 -22.29 -13.85
N ASN A 110 -36.07 -21.01 -13.45
CA ASN A 110 -36.72 -19.86 -14.06
C ASN A 110 -35.72 -18.94 -14.82
N GLY A 111 -34.46 -19.35 -14.96
CA GLY A 111 -33.43 -18.59 -15.67
C GLY A 111 -32.89 -17.37 -14.91
N PHE A 112 -33.14 -17.25 -13.60
CA PHE A 112 -32.58 -16.21 -12.76
C PHE A 112 -31.20 -16.60 -12.22
N ARG A 113 -30.26 -15.65 -12.26
CA ARG A 113 -28.92 -15.82 -11.68
C ARG A 113 -29.05 -15.97 -10.17
N ILE A 114 -28.64 -17.11 -9.63
CA ILE A 114 -28.56 -17.32 -8.19
C ILE A 114 -27.33 -16.54 -7.68
N SER A 115 -27.55 -15.44 -6.97
CA SER A 115 -26.47 -14.77 -6.23
C SER A 115 -26.14 -15.61 -4.99
N ASN A 116 -25.10 -16.44 -5.09
CA ASN A 116 -24.68 -17.31 -3.99
C ASN A 116 -24.11 -16.49 -2.82
N ALA A 117 -24.93 -16.17 -1.83
CA ALA A 117 -24.44 -15.80 -0.49
C ALA A 117 -23.86 -17.04 0.24
N ASP A 118 -24.33 -18.24 -0.10
CA ASP A 118 -23.87 -19.51 0.45
C ASP A 118 -22.53 -20.01 -0.14
N SER A 119 -22.06 -19.47 -1.27
CA SER A 119 -20.73 -19.81 -1.82
C SER A 119 -19.56 -19.19 -1.04
N LYS A 120 -19.85 -18.24 -0.15
CA LYS A 120 -18.87 -17.54 0.68
C LYS A 120 -18.25 -18.46 1.74
N TRP A 121 -19.01 -19.46 2.20
CA TRP A 121 -18.53 -20.46 3.17
C TRP A 121 -17.86 -21.66 2.50
N THR A 122 -18.18 -21.97 1.24
CA THR A 122 -17.47 -23.02 0.48
C THR A 122 -16.07 -22.58 0.05
N SER A 123 -15.83 -21.28 -0.22
CA SER A 123 -14.48 -20.81 -0.58
C SER A 123 -13.48 -20.86 0.58
N ILE A 124 -13.92 -20.75 1.84
CA ILE A 124 -13.05 -20.87 3.03
C ILE A 124 -12.63 -22.33 3.27
N LYS A 125 -13.48 -23.31 2.88
CA LYS A 125 -13.21 -24.74 3.08
C LYS A 125 -12.16 -25.32 2.12
N SER A 126 -11.81 -24.63 1.03
CA SER A 126 -10.76 -25.06 0.07
C SER A 126 -9.36 -24.49 0.38
N VAL A 127 -9.23 -23.80 1.51
CA VAL A 127 -8.03 -23.02 1.86
C VAL A 127 -7.08 -23.84 2.75
N ASP A 128 -5.95 -24.28 2.19
CA ASP A 128 -4.90 -25.02 2.93
C ASP A 128 -3.74 -24.15 3.44
N TRP A 129 -3.81 -23.74 4.72
CA TRP A 129 -2.74 -22.97 5.41
C TRP A 129 -1.56 -23.82 5.90
N THR A 130 -1.62 -25.14 5.72
CA THR A 130 -0.75 -26.08 6.43
C THR A 130 0.72 -25.90 6.08
N SER A 131 1.06 -25.73 4.79
CA SER A 131 2.46 -25.55 4.39
C SER A 131 3.10 -24.30 4.99
N ASN A 132 2.33 -23.22 5.12
CA ASN A 132 2.84 -21.95 5.63
C ASN A 132 2.98 -22.01 7.15
N PHE A 133 2.00 -22.60 7.83
CA PHE A 133 2.06 -22.83 9.28
C PHE A 133 3.23 -23.74 9.68
N LEU A 134 3.42 -24.87 9.00
CA LEU A 134 4.55 -25.76 9.26
C LEU A 134 5.91 -25.09 8.98
N ARG A 135 5.98 -24.19 7.99
CA ARG A 135 7.19 -23.41 7.74
C ARG A 135 7.54 -22.45 8.88
N GLN A 136 6.55 -21.91 9.59
CA GLN A 136 6.80 -21.06 10.77
C GLN A 136 7.37 -21.86 11.94
N ARG A 137 6.92 -23.11 12.12
CA ARG A 137 7.47 -24.02 13.15
C ARG A 137 8.97 -24.16 13.07
N ASP A 138 9.49 -24.26 11.85
CA ASP A 138 10.91 -24.56 11.60
C ASP A 138 11.78 -23.28 11.56
N GLN A 139 11.20 -22.09 11.74
CA GLN A 139 11.90 -20.81 11.74
C GLN A 139 12.21 -20.31 13.16
N ILE A 140 13.47 -19.93 13.40
CA ILE A 140 13.86 -19.17 14.60
C ILE A 140 13.45 -17.72 14.39
N HIS A 141 12.46 -17.25 15.13
CA HIS A 141 11.98 -15.87 15.02
C HIS A 141 12.84 -14.91 15.84
N HIS A 142 13.72 -14.16 15.18
CA HIS A 142 14.20 -12.88 15.71
C HIS A 142 13.19 -11.80 15.34
N ARG A 143 12.49 -11.26 16.33
CA ARG A 143 11.50 -10.19 16.13
C ARG A 143 12.21 -8.84 16.11
N GLU A 144 12.40 -8.27 14.92
CA GLU A 144 12.67 -6.84 14.83
C GLU A 144 11.42 -6.07 15.28
N LEU A 145 11.54 -5.30 16.37
CA LEU A 145 10.43 -4.54 16.96
C LEU A 145 9.83 -3.48 16.03
N SER A 146 10.53 -3.12 14.95
CA SER A 146 10.13 -2.11 13.96
C SER A 146 9.33 -2.64 12.77
N LEU A 147 9.29 -3.96 12.55
CA LEU A 147 8.59 -4.54 11.41
C LEU A 147 7.22 -5.08 11.84
N ALA A 148 6.21 -4.82 11.00
CA ALA A 148 4.90 -5.43 11.17
C ALA A 148 4.99 -6.94 11.01
N ALA A 149 4.29 -7.69 11.85
CA ALA A 149 4.26 -9.14 11.77
C ALA A 149 3.51 -9.58 10.52
N THR A 150 3.85 -10.76 10.00
CA THR A 150 3.04 -11.37 8.95
C THR A 150 1.85 -12.14 9.52
N LEU A 151 0.88 -12.50 8.68
CA LEU A 151 -0.29 -13.28 9.13
C LEU A 151 0.14 -14.61 9.76
N ASP A 152 1.03 -15.37 9.09
CA ASP A 152 1.50 -16.65 9.61
C ASP A 152 2.24 -16.53 10.96
N GLN A 153 3.05 -15.46 11.14
CA GLN A 153 3.75 -15.18 12.39
C GLN A 153 2.77 -14.87 13.52
N MET A 154 1.71 -14.11 13.23
CA MET A 154 0.65 -13.85 14.20
C MET A 154 -0.14 -15.11 14.55
N ALA A 155 -0.49 -15.93 13.57
CA ALA A 155 -1.17 -17.20 13.77
C ALA A 155 -0.31 -18.16 14.62
N TRP A 156 0.98 -18.26 14.32
CA TRP A 156 1.94 -19.05 15.09
C TRP A 156 2.07 -18.55 16.53
N GLY A 157 2.20 -17.24 16.73
CA GLY A 157 2.25 -16.62 18.05
C GLY A 157 0.98 -16.87 18.86
N ARG A 158 -0.20 -16.80 18.23
CA ARG A 158 -1.49 -17.09 18.85
C ARG A 158 -1.61 -18.57 19.25
N TYR A 159 -1.22 -19.48 18.35
CA TYR A 159 -1.16 -20.91 18.65
C TYR A 159 -0.31 -21.18 19.90
N LYS A 160 0.91 -20.62 19.96
CA LYS A 160 1.83 -20.80 21.08
C LYS A 160 1.38 -20.19 22.40
N SER A 161 0.61 -19.10 22.38
CA SER A 161 0.26 -18.34 23.59
C SER A 161 -1.12 -18.64 24.16
N SER A 162 -2.05 -19.18 23.35
CA SER A 162 -3.46 -19.29 23.75
C SER A 162 -3.82 -20.61 24.45
N GLY A 163 -3.16 -21.72 24.10
CA GLY A 163 -3.57 -23.06 24.54
C GLY A 163 -4.95 -23.50 24.02
N LEU A 164 -5.54 -22.75 23.08
CA LEU A 164 -6.91 -22.96 22.58
C LEU A 164 -7.01 -23.99 21.45
N TYR A 165 -5.89 -24.54 20.99
CA TYR A 165 -5.83 -25.41 19.82
C TYR A 165 -5.18 -26.77 20.12
N PRO A 166 -5.71 -27.55 21.10
CA PRO A 166 -5.12 -28.83 21.52
C PRO A 166 -5.13 -29.88 20.41
N ALA A 167 -6.09 -29.81 19.48
CA ALA A 167 -6.15 -30.71 18.32
C ALA A 167 -4.98 -30.49 17.35
N ILE A 168 -4.49 -29.25 17.22
CA ILE A 168 -3.28 -28.94 16.43
C ILE A 168 -2.06 -29.55 17.10
N GLU A 169 -1.92 -29.39 18.42
CA GLU A 169 -0.81 -29.94 19.19
C GLU A 169 -0.76 -31.48 19.10
N LEU A 170 -1.91 -32.14 19.27
CA LEU A 170 -2.02 -33.58 19.17
C LEU A 170 -1.69 -34.09 17.76
N ALA A 171 -2.22 -33.45 16.71
CA ALA A 171 -1.91 -33.82 15.33
C ALA A 171 -0.42 -33.65 15.01
N LEU A 172 0.20 -32.55 15.45
CA LEU A 172 1.65 -32.33 15.26
C LEU A 172 2.50 -33.35 16.00
N ALA A 173 2.10 -33.75 17.22
CA ALA A 173 2.79 -34.75 18.02
C ALA A 173 2.75 -36.13 17.33
N ARG A 174 1.58 -36.57 16.87
CA ARG A 174 1.40 -37.84 16.15
C ARG A 174 2.13 -37.88 14.81
N MET A 175 2.10 -36.78 14.06
CA MET A 175 2.87 -36.64 12.81
C MET A 175 4.39 -36.61 13.02
N SER A 176 4.88 -36.34 14.23
CA SER A 176 6.30 -36.38 14.55
C SER A 176 6.76 -37.78 15.01
N ASP A 177 5.81 -38.68 15.30
CA ASP A 177 6.07 -40.07 15.66
C ASP A 177 6.21 -40.93 14.40
N ALA A 178 7.45 -41.32 14.10
CA ALA A 178 7.80 -42.13 12.93
C ALA A 178 7.15 -43.53 12.93
N THR A 179 6.51 -43.95 14.03
CA THR A 179 5.84 -45.25 14.14
C THR A 179 4.37 -45.24 13.68
N GLN A 180 3.77 -44.07 13.44
CA GLN A 180 2.34 -43.91 13.12
C GLN A 180 2.07 -43.46 11.67
N THR A 181 2.71 -44.08 10.68
CA THR A 181 2.63 -43.65 9.25
C THR A 181 1.21 -43.72 8.66
N ASP A 182 0.37 -44.65 9.12
CA ASP A 182 -0.97 -44.87 8.55
C ASP A 182 -2.00 -43.79 8.98
N GLU A 183 -1.73 -43.05 10.07
CA GLU A 183 -2.62 -42.00 10.59
C GLU A 183 -2.32 -40.59 10.06
N HIS A 184 -1.19 -40.40 9.35
CA HIS A 184 -0.73 -39.10 8.87
C HIS A 184 -1.75 -38.39 7.97
N GLY A 185 -2.53 -39.15 7.18
CA GLY A 185 -3.58 -38.59 6.33
C GLY A 185 -4.79 -38.06 7.12
N ALA A 186 -5.13 -38.69 8.24
CA ALA A 186 -6.19 -38.23 9.13
C ALA A 186 -5.75 -37.01 9.94
N ASP A 187 -4.51 -37.03 10.45
CA ASP A 187 -3.92 -35.89 11.15
C ASP A 187 -3.78 -34.65 10.26
N MET A 188 -3.42 -34.83 8.99
CA MET A 188 -3.37 -33.72 8.04
C MET A 188 -4.75 -33.08 7.81
N LYS A 189 -5.83 -33.88 7.83
CA LYS A 189 -7.20 -33.35 7.73
C LYS A 189 -7.60 -32.56 8.97
N ILE A 190 -7.28 -33.10 10.16
CA ILE A 190 -7.51 -32.40 11.43
C ILE A 190 -6.72 -31.10 11.46
N LEU A 191 -5.43 -31.14 11.11
CA LEU A 191 -4.57 -29.97 11.07
C LEU A 191 -5.14 -28.90 10.14
N ARG A 192 -5.58 -29.28 8.93
CA ARG A 192 -6.23 -28.34 8.00
C ARG A 192 -7.47 -27.68 8.58
N SER A 193 -8.39 -28.45 9.16
CA SER A 193 -9.64 -27.90 9.71
C SER A 193 -9.38 -26.96 10.88
N GLU A 194 -8.47 -27.33 11.77
CA GLU A 194 -8.13 -26.53 12.95
C GLU A 194 -7.34 -25.26 12.57
N LEU A 195 -6.49 -25.34 11.54
CA LEU A 195 -5.78 -24.17 11.03
C LEU A 195 -6.73 -23.14 10.42
N ILE A 196 -7.80 -23.56 9.76
CA ILE A 196 -8.83 -22.62 9.28
C ILE A 196 -9.37 -21.79 10.45
N GLN A 197 -9.68 -22.44 11.58
CA GLN A 197 -10.16 -21.73 12.77
C GLN A 197 -9.08 -20.83 13.37
N LEU A 198 -7.84 -21.30 13.50
CA LEU A 198 -6.72 -20.50 14.00
C LEU A 198 -6.51 -19.22 13.18
N TYR A 199 -6.52 -19.32 11.86
CA TYR A 199 -6.32 -18.17 10.98
C TYR A 199 -7.53 -17.24 10.99
N ALA A 200 -8.76 -17.75 11.03
CA ALA A 200 -9.96 -16.94 11.18
C ALA A 200 -9.93 -16.13 12.49
N ASP A 201 -9.66 -16.79 13.61
CA ASP A 201 -9.47 -16.17 14.92
C ASP A 201 -8.34 -15.12 14.91
N THR A 202 -7.27 -15.39 14.18
CA THR A 202 -6.15 -14.46 14.03
C THR A 202 -6.60 -13.22 13.27
N LEU A 203 -7.28 -13.40 12.12
CA LEU A 203 -7.79 -12.31 11.28
C LEU A 203 -8.82 -11.44 12.02
N ASP A 204 -9.66 -12.03 12.86
CA ASP A 204 -10.65 -11.29 13.65
C ASP A 204 -10.03 -10.33 14.66
N ASN A 205 -8.81 -10.61 15.11
CA ASN A 205 -8.09 -9.77 16.05
C ASN A 205 -7.14 -8.77 15.37
N ILE A 206 -7.17 -8.64 14.03
CA ILE A 206 -6.33 -7.68 13.29
C ILE A 206 -7.02 -6.31 13.18
N ASP A 207 -6.42 -5.30 13.80
CA ASP A 207 -6.85 -3.91 13.66
C ASP A 207 -6.46 -3.36 12.28
N PHE A 208 -5.20 -3.54 11.85
CA PHE A 208 -4.69 -2.97 10.59
C PHE A 208 -4.00 -4.03 9.72
N LEU A 209 -4.54 -4.28 8.53
CA LEU A 209 -3.99 -5.23 7.57
C LEU A 209 -3.49 -4.50 6.32
N ALA A 210 -2.19 -4.60 6.02
CA ALA A 210 -1.55 -4.03 4.85
C ALA A 210 -1.22 -5.10 3.80
N THR A 211 -1.67 -4.90 2.56
CA THR A 211 -1.44 -5.84 1.46
C THR A 211 -1.53 -5.20 0.08
N THR A 212 -1.28 -5.98 -0.98
CA THR A 212 -1.56 -5.56 -2.35
C THR A 212 -2.98 -5.96 -2.76
N PRO A 213 -3.65 -5.29 -3.71
CA PRO A 213 -5.03 -5.63 -4.06
C PRO A 213 -5.22 -7.09 -4.48
N VAL A 214 -4.27 -7.64 -5.24
CA VAL A 214 -4.28 -9.03 -5.71
C VAL A 214 -4.17 -10.01 -4.53
N ALA A 215 -3.33 -9.72 -3.54
CA ALA A 215 -3.24 -10.56 -2.34
C ALA A 215 -4.45 -10.34 -1.41
N GLY A 216 -4.98 -9.12 -1.36
CA GLY A 216 -6.15 -8.73 -0.58
C GLY A 216 -7.41 -9.46 -0.99
N ARG A 217 -7.65 -9.71 -2.29
CA ARG A 217 -8.77 -10.53 -2.81
C ARG A 217 -9.04 -11.76 -1.95
N ALA A 218 -7.97 -12.43 -1.57
CA ALA A 218 -8.04 -13.71 -0.92
C ALA A 218 -8.67 -13.62 0.49
N LEU A 219 -8.60 -12.45 1.14
CA LEU A 219 -9.26 -12.18 2.41
C LEU A 219 -10.78 -11.96 2.29
N SER A 220 -11.33 -11.96 1.08
CA SER A 220 -12.75 -11.79 0.82
C SER A 220 -13.58 -12.73 1.69
N GLY A 221 -14.39 -12.16 2.58
CA GLY A 221 -15.26 -12.91 3.50
C GLY A 221 -14.61 -13.37 4.80
N MET A 222 -13.28 -13.46 4.89
CA MET A 222 -12.56 -13.77 6.14
C MET A 222 -12.13 -12.52 6.90
N TYR A 223 -11.84 -11.42 6.21
CA TYR A 223 -11.57 -10.12 6.82
C TYR A 223 -12.61 -9.11 6.36
N GLN A 224 -13.33 -8.50 7.31
CA GLN A 224 -14.35 -7.49 7.01
C GLN A 224 -13.89 -6.12 7.55
N PRO A 225 -13.17 -5.33 6.73
CA PRO A 225 -12.70 -4.01 7.14
C PRO A 225 -13.88 -3.03 7.25
N ASP A 226 -13.81 -2.13 8.22
CA ASP A 226 -14.70 -0.98 8.34
C ASP A 226 -14.30 0.16 7.39
N LEU A 227 -12.99 0.29 7.15
CA LEU A 227 -12.39 1.29 6.26
C LEU A 227 -11.37 0.59 5.35
N VAL A 228 -11.50 0.84 4.04
CA VAL A 228 -10.46 0.46 3.08
C VAL A 228 -9.74 1.72 2.59
N ILE A 229 -8.43 1.66 2.64
CA ILE A 229 -7.54 2.71 2.16
C ILE A 229 -6.75 2.14 1.00
N PHE A 230 -6.81 2.79 -0.16
CA PHE A 230 -5.94 2.50 -1.30
C PHE A 230 -4.99 3.69 -1.48
N ASP A 231 -3.76 3.55 -0.98
CA ASP A 231 -2.71 4.57 -1.12
C ASP A 231 -1.97 4.39 -2.45
N GLU A 232 -1.40 5.48 -2.95
CA GLU A 232 -0.82 5.57 -4.31
C GLU A 232 -1.73 4.98 -5.42
N CYS A 233 -3.05 5.12 -5.27
CA CYS A 233 -4.06 4.55 -6.16
C CYS A 233 -3.97 5.11 -7.60
N ALA A 234 -3.36 6.28 -7.79
CA ALA A 234 -3.12 6.86 -9.11
C ALA A 234 -2.13 6.05 -9.96
N HIS A 235 -1.21 5.32 -9.32
CA HIS A 235 -0.25 4.46 -10.01
C HIS A 235 -0.81 3.05 -10.28
N ALA A 236 -1.93 2.70 -9.63
CA ALA A 236 -2.60 1.44 -9.84
C ALA A 236 -3.51 1.51 -11.07
N ARG A 237 -3.50 0.46 -11.89
CA ARG A 237 -4.48 0.31 -12.97
C ARG A 237 -5.87 0.24 -12.34
N GLU A 238 -6.88 0.77 -13.03
CA GLU A 238 -8.27 0.69 -12.55
C GLU A 238 -8.69 -0.76 -12.27
N LEU A 239 -8.24 -1.73 -13.08
CA LEU A 239 -8.45 -3.15 -12.82
C LEU A 239 -7.89 -3.62 -11.47
N SER A 240 -6.73 -3.10 -11.04
CA SER A 240 -6.18 -3.39 -9.70
C SER A 240 -7.08 -2.85 -8.59
N THR A 241 -7.68 -1.66 -8.78
CA THR A 241 -8.66 -1.10 -7.84
C THR A 241 -9.96 -1.90 -7.80
N LEU A 242 -10.44 -2.36 -8.96
CA LEU A 242 -11.67 -3.14 -9.08
C LEU A 242 -11.62 -4.47 -8.34
N ILE A 243 -10.44 -5.11 -8.24
CA ILE A 243 -10.27 -6.31 -7.41
C ILE A 243 -10.70 -6.01 -5.97
N ALA A 244 -10.21 -4.91 -5.38
CA ALA A 244 -10.56 -4.57 -4.01
C ALA A 244 -12.06 -4.23 -3.88
N LEU A 245 -12.60 -3.46 -4.82
CA LEU A 245 -14.01 -3.05 -4.82
C LEU A 245 -14.97 -4.26 -4.94
N ALA A 246 -14.58 -5.30 -5.68
CA ALA A 246 -15.38 -6.51 -5.85
C ALA A 246 -15.41 -7.40 -4.59
N HIS A 247 -14.36 -7.36 -3.77
CA HIS A 247 -14.16 -8.28 -2.66
C HIS A 247 -14.46 -7.70 -1.26
N PHE A 248 -14.60 -6.38 -1.14
CA PHE A 248 -14.81 -5.71 0.14
C PHE A 248 -15.98 -4.73 0.10
N THR A 249 -16.72 -4.66 1.21
CA THR A 249 -17.87 -3.76 1.38
C THR A 249 -17.72 -2.96 2.69
N PRO A 250 -16.68 -2.12 2.81
CA PRO A 250 -16.46 -1.30 4.00
C PRO A 250 -17.51 -0.19 4.13
N LYS A 251 -17.49 0.50 5.28
CA LYS A 251 -18.30 1.72 5.47
C LYS A 251 -17.74 2.90 4.68
N ALA A 252 -16.43 2.91 4.44
CA ALA A 252 -15.76 3.95 3.70
C ALA A 252 -14.57 3.44 2.87
N TRP A 253 -14.30 4.12 1.76
CA TRP A 253 -13.16 3.94 0.86
C TRP A 253 -12.38 5.24 0.74
N PHE A 254 -11.08 5.21 1.02
CA PHE A 254 -10.18 6.33 0.72
C PHE A 254 -9.25 5.94 -0.43
N LEU A 255 -9.40 6.59 -1.59
CA LEU A 255 -8.50 6.44 -2.73
C LEU A 255 -7.57 7.66 -2.77
N VAL A 256 -6.31 7.43 -2.41
CA VAL A 256 -5.31 8.47 -2.19
C VAL A 256 -4.18 8.31 -3.19
N GLY A 257 -3.66 9.40 -3.74
CA GLY A 257 -2.61 9.34 -4.76
C GLY A 257 -2.45 10.65 -5.50
N ASP A 258 -1.82 10.63 -6.67
CA ASP A 258 -1.64 11.81 -7.50
C ASP A 258 -1.76 11.46 -8.98
N HIS A 259 -2.95 11.69 -9.56
CA HIS A 259 -3.23 11.41 -10.97
C HIS A 259 -2.45 12.30 -11.95
N ARG A 260 -1.61 13.22 -11.44
CA ARG A 260 -0.76 14.12 -12.23
C ARG A 260 0.71 13.68 -12.22
N GLN A 261 1.04 12.59 -11.53
CA GLN A 261 2.36 11.96 -11.58
C GLN A 261 2.37 10.84 -12.63
N ASP A 262 3.11 9.76 -12.41
CA ASP A 262 3.21 8.66 -13.36
C ASP A 262 1.89 7.89 -13.47
N GLU A 263 1.49 7.64 -14.71
CA GLU A 263 0.36 6.77 -15.02
C GLU A 263 0.68 5.29 -14.69
N PRO A 264 -0.35 4.44 -14.55
CA PRO A 264 -0.18 2.99 -14.44
C PRO A 264 0.66 2.38 -15.57
N PHE A 265 1.61 1.52 -15.19
CA PHE A 265 2.48 0.83 -16.14
C PHE A 265 1.76 -0.33 -16.85
N VAL A 266 1.86 -0.38 -18.18
CA VAL A 266 1.29 -1.45 -19.02
C VAL A 266 2.38 -1.99 -19.96
N GLN A 267 2.93 -3.17 -19.65
CA GLN A 267 4.09 -3.73 -20.35
C GLN A 267 3.78 -4.33 -21.73
N SER A 268 2.57 -4.87 -21.91
CA SER A 268 2.31 -5.88 -22.95
C SER A 268 2.10 -5.34 -24.37
N LEU A 269 2.08 -4.03 -24.58
CA LEU A 269 1.72 -3.43 -25.86
C LEU A 269 2.62 -2.24 -26.17
N ALA A 270 3.13 -2.17 -27.41
CA ALA A 270 3.88 -1.01 -27.89
C ALA A 270 3.04 0.28 -27.83
N GLN A 271 1.72 0.15 -27.94
CA GLN A 271 0.72 1.18 -27.69
C GLN A 271 -0.45 0.55 -26.91
N PRO A 272 -0.42 0.56 -25.57
CA PRO A 272 -1.53 0.01 -24.79
C PRO A 272 -2.78 0.89 -24.98
N PRO A 273 -3.98 0.29 -25.00
CA PRO A 273 -5.24 1.03 -24.98
C PRO A 273 -5.22 2.08 -23.87
N VAL A 274 -5.64 3.31 -24.18
CA VAL A 274 -5.62 4.43 -23.24
C VAL A 274 -6.33 4.10 -21.93
N HIS A 275 -7.41 3.31 -21.99
CA HIS A 275 -8.17 2.89 -20.82
C HIS A 275 -7.37 2.05 -19.80
N LEU A 276 -6.33 1.33 -20.23
CA LEU A 276 -5.47 0.57 -19.31
C LEU A 276 -4.44 1.46 -18.59
N ARG A 277 -4.25 2.70 -19.07
CA ARG A 277 -3.40 3.74 -18.48
C ARG A 277 -4.19 4.76 -17.66
N ILE A 278 -5.52 4.68 -17.67
CA ILE A 278 -6.35 5.53 -16.81
C ILE A 278 -6.53 4.84 -15.47
N SER A 279 -6.11 5.51 -14.39
CA SER A 279 -6.37 5.03 -13.03
C SER A 279 -7.79 5.40 -12.57
N THR A 280 -8.29 4.72 -11.54
CA THR A 280 -9.58 5.08 -10.90
C THR A 280 -9.59 6.53 -10.41
N MET A 281 -8.44 7.03 -9.92
CA MET A 281 -8.31 8.41 -9.48
C MET A 281 -8.34 9.41 -10.62
N GLU A 282 -7.71 9.10 -11.75
CA GLU A 282 -7.76 9.94 -12.94
C GLU A 282 -9.19 9.97 -13.51
N ARG A 283 -9.87 8.82 -13.55
CA ARG A 283 -11.28 8.76 -13.94
C ARG A 283 -12.15 9.62 -13.03
N ALA A 284 -11.93 9.58 -11.71
CA ALA A 284 -12.63 10.44 -10.76
C ALA A 284 -12.35 11.94 -11.01
N ALA A 285 -11.11 12.29 -11.36
CA ALA A 285 -10.74 13.67 -11.72
C ALA A 285 -11.48 14.16 -12.96
N ILE A 286 -11.48 13.36 -14.04
CA ILE A 286 -12.17 13.67 -15.30
C ILE A 286 -13.67 13.88 -15.07
N ASN A 287 -14.27 13.16 -14.11
CA ASN A 287 -15.70 13.24 -13.79
C ASN A 287 -16.04 14.22 -12.66
N ASN A 288 -15.10 15.10 -12.24
CA ASN A 288 -15.31 16.07 -11.17
C ASN A 288 -15.76 15.45 -9.82
N ALA A 289 -15.34 14.22 -9.53
CA ALA A 289 -15.68 13.52 -8.29
C ALA A 289 -14.70 13.84 -7.12
N ILE A 290 -13.79 14.80 -7.32
CA ILE A 290 -12.78 15.19 -6.34
C ILE A 290 -13.26 16.41 -5.56
N SER A 291 -13.46 16.26 -4.25
CA SER A 291 -13.92 17.35 -3.37
C SER A 291 -12.78 18.07 -2.65
N HIS A 292 -11.70 17.37 -2.32
CA HIS A 292 -10.56 17.92 -1.57
C HIS A 292 -9.25 17.50 -2.21
N GLN A 293 -8.20 18.33 -2.10
CA GLN A 293 -6.87 18.03 -2.60
C GLN A 293 -5.82 18.46 -1.57
N LEU A 294 -4.71 17.72 -1.47
CA LEU A 294 -3.58 18.06 -0.59
C LEU A 294 -2.48 18.74 -1.42
N LEU A 295 -2.39 20.07 -1.35
CA LEU A 295 -1.49 20.87 -2.20
C LEU A 295 -0.46 21.70 -1.41
N VAL A 296 -0.39 21.53 -0.08
CA VAL A 296 0.67 22.09 0.75
C VAL A 296 1.90 21.18 0.73
N ASN A 297 2.96 21.57 0.03
CA ASN A 297 4.22 20.83 -0.09
C ASN A 297 5.13 21.06 1.13
N HIS A 298 5.41 19.99 1.88
CA HIS A 298 6.29 20.02 3.06
C HIS A 298 7.71 19.51 2.78
N ARG A 299 7.99 19.03 1.56
CA ARG A 299 9.25 18.38 1.18
C ARG A 299 10.23 19.33 0.52
N ALA A 300 9.75 20.13 -0.45
CA ALA A 300 10.57 21.01 -1.25
C ALA A 300 11.12 22.19 -0.45
N TYR A 301 12.35 22.57 -0.75
CA TYR A 301 13.01 23.77 -0.22
C TYR A 301 13.29 24.77 -1.34
N GLY A 302 13.58 26.01 -0.99
CA GLY A 302 14.08 27.02 -1.92
C GLY A 302 13.15 27.34 -3.10
N GLY A 303 11.85 27.09 -2.96
CA GLY A 303 10.88 27.31 -4.03
C GLY A 303 10.88 26.24 -5.13
N LEU A 304 11.50 25.08 -4.92
CA LEU A 304 11.53 23.98 -5.90
C LEU A 304 10.12 23.48 -6.28
N GLU A 305 9.13 23.65 -5.42
CA GLU A 305 7.74 23.32 -5.71
C GLU A 305 7.11 24.21 -6.78
N ARG A 306 7.60 25.43 -6.99
CA ARG A 306 6.95 26.43 -7.86
C ARG A 306 6.82 26.00 -9.31
N LEU A 307 7.86 25.36 -9.87
CA LEU A 307 7.81 24.90 -11.26
C LEU A 307 6.75 23.80 -11.43
N ALA A 308 6.79 22.78 -10.56
CA ALA A 308 5.80 21.72 -10.59
C ALA A 308 4.38 22.27 -10.35
N SER A 309 4.24 23.23 -9.43
CA SER A 309 2.97 23.92 -9.15
C SER A 309 2.40 24.57 -10.41
N SER A 310 3.22 25.35 -11.11
CA SER A 310 2.80 26.03 -12.34
C SER A 310 2.47 25.09 -13.49
N LEU A 311 3.22 24.00 -13.65
CA LEU A 311 3.06 23.09 -14.79
C LEU A 311 1.90 22.11 -14.62
N PHE A 312 1.69 21.61 -13.40
CA PHE A 312 0.79 20.48 -13.17
C PHE A 312 -0.38 20.81 -12.24
N TYR A 313 -0.29 21.85 -11.41
CA TYR A 313 -1.29 22.14 -10.36
C TYR A 313 -1.93 23.53 -10.52
N ASP A 314 -1.91 24.12 -11.71
CA ASP A 314 -2.45 25.46 -11.99
C ASP A 314 -1.92 26.56 -11.05
N GLY A 315 -0.69 26.41 -10.54
CA GLY A 315 -0.13 27.31 -9.53
C GLY A 315 -0.74 27.19 -8.12
N LYS A 316 -1.60 26.20 -7.86
CA LYS A 316 -2.30 26.02 -6.58
C LYS A 316 -1.45 25.32 -5.52
N MET A 317 -0.39 24.59 -5.92
CA MET A 317 0.53 23.96 -4.97
C MET A 317 1.42 25.02 -4.30
N ARG A 318 1.47 25.00 -2.96
CA ARG A 318 2.14 26.00 -2.12
C ARG A 318 3.13 25.35 -1.15
N SER A 319 4.14 26.08 -0.69
CA SER A 319 5.04 25.58 0.35
C SER A 319 4.36 25.59 1.72
N GLY A 320 4.52 24.50 2.48
CA GLY A 320 4.16 24.42 3.89
C GLY A 320 5.25 24.91 4.85
N LYS A 321 6.42 25.31 4.33
CA LYS A 321 7.55 25.79 5.15
C LYS A 321 7.42 27.29 5.40
N THR A 322 7.76 27.71 6.62
CA THR A 322 7.97 29.13 6.93
C THR A 322 9.15 29.67 6.11
N ARG A 323 9.27 30.99 5.97
CA ARG A 323 10.34 31.63 5.19
C ARG A 323 11.74 31.17 5.61
N ASP A 324 11.98 31.09 6.92
CA ASP A 324 13.28 30.67 7.48
C ASP A 324 13.56 29.19 7.22
N ASN A 325 12.53 28.34 7.29
CA ASN A 325 12.64 26.92 6.98
C ASN A 325 12.67 26.64 5.47
N LEU A 326 12.21 27.56 4.63
CA LEU A 326 12.25 27.42 3.18
C LEU A 326 13.68 27.57 2.65
N PHE A 327 14.52 28.35 3.34
CA PHE A 327 15.92 28.59 3.02
C PHE A 327 16.83 28.34 4.23
N PRO A 328 16.97 27.08 4.70
CA PRO A 328 17.85 26.76 5.82
C PRO A 328 19.32 27.06 5.45
N THR A 329 20.18 27.22 6.46
CA THR A 329 21.60 27.57 6.28
C THR A 329 22.32 26.64 5.30
N SER A 330 22.05 25.33 5.36
CA SER A 330 22.60 24.36 4.41
C SER A 330 22.22 24.65 2.96
N LEU A 331 21.00 25.09 2.70
CA LEU A 331 20.54 25.48 1.37
C LEU A 331 21.17 26.79 0.91
N GLN A 332 21.40 27.73 1.83
CA GLN A 332 22.09 28.98 1.52
C GLN A 332 23.54 28.71 1.11
N HIS A 333 24.23 27.79 1.79
CA HIS A 333 25.55 27.32 1.38
C HIS A 333 25.53 26.65 0.00
N LEU A 334 24.56 25.76 -0.24
CA LEU A 334 24.40 25.13 -1.56
C LEU A 334 24.16 26.19 -2.64
N ARG A 335 23.28 27.17 -2.39
CA ARG A 335 23.02 28.26 -3.33
C ARG A 335 24.30 29.02 -3.68
N LYS A 336 25.09 29.41 -2.68
CA LYS A 336 26.37 30.09 -2.88
C LYS A 336 27.34 29.24 -3.72
N TRP A 337 27.45 27.95 -3.40
CA TRP A 337 28.27 27.02 -4.18
C TRP A 337 27.79 26.89 -5.63
N LEU A 338 26.47 26.83 -5.86
CA LEU A 338 25.89 26.80 -7.21
C LEU A 338 26.14 28.11 -7.96
N ASP A 339 26.08 29.27 -7.30
CA ASP A 339 26.41 30.57 -7.88
C ASP A 339 27.89 30.62 -8.33
N GLU A 340 28.80 30.11 -7.49
CA GLU A 340 30.23 29.96 -7.82
C GLU A 340 30.44 28.99 -8.99
N MET A 341 29.76 27.83 -8.99
CA MET A 341 29.89 26.79 -10.01
C MET A 341 29.31 27.21 -11.37
N ALA A 342 28.18 27.91 -11.37
CA ALA A 342 27.56 28.42 -12.59
C ALA A 342 28.36 29.59 -13.20
N GLY A 343 29.40 30.06 -12.50
CA GLY A 343 30.24 31.18 -12.92
C GLY A 343 29.40 32.40 -13.28
N VAL A 344 28.34 32.67 -12.50
CA VAL A 344 27.21 33.51 -12.92
C VAL A 344 27.70 34.77 -13.62
N TYR A 345 27.49 34.74 -14.94
CA TYR A 345 27.50 35.88 -15.84
C TYR A 345 26.66 36.99 -15.20
N PRO A 346 27.18 38.22 -15.01
CA PRO A 346 26.47 39.33 -14.38
C PRO A 346 25.10 39.70 -14.98
N MET A 347 24.74 39.11 -16.13
CA MET A 347 23.57 39.44 -16.94
C MET A 347 22.25 38.79 -16.47
N TYR A 348 22.29 37.74 -15.62
CA TYR A 348 21.07 36.99 -15.23
C TYR A 348 20.68 37.10 -13.73
N GLY A 349 21.46 37.84 -12.93
CA GLY A 349 21.21 38.05 -11.50
C GLY A 349 21.45 36.82 -10.62
N ASP A 350 21.29 36.98 -9.30
CA ASP A 350 21.49 35.91 -8.31
C ASP A 350 20.55 34.72 -8.57
N LEU A 351 21.02 33.48 -8.33
CA LEU A 351 20.18 32.28 -8.44
C LEU A 351 18.97 32.36 -7.50
N THR A 352 17.77 32.65 -8.02
CA THR A 352 16.56 32.77 -7.19
C THR A 352 16.03 31.42 -6.69
N THR A 353 16.46 30.31 -7.31
CA THR A 353 16.08 28.94 -6.96
C THR A 353 17.36 28.07 -6.92
N PRO A 354 17.59 27.25 -5.88
CA PRO A 354 18.81 26.46 -5.72
C PRO A 354 18.77 25.20 -6.59
N ARG A 355 18.78 25.38 -7.91
CA ARG A 355 18.81 24.30 -8.90
C ARG A 355 19.63 24.71 -10.12
N LEU A 356 20.25 23.74 -10.76
CA LEU A 356 20.92 23.90 -12.05
C LEU A 356 20.36 22.89 -13.04
N ILE A 357 20.25 23.32 -14.30
CA ILE A 357 20.01 22.43 -15.43
C ILE A 357 21.31 22.39 -16.21
N VAL A 358 21.95 21.23 -16.22
CA VAL A 358 23.20 21.01 -16.95
C VAL A 358 22.86 20.45 -18.32
N SER A 359 23.10 21.25 -19.35
CA SER A 359 22.95 20.79 -20.74
C SER A 359 24.28 20.21 -21.22
N GLU A 360 24.33 18.90 -21.45
CA GLU A 360 25.46 18.28 -22.15
C GLU A 360 25.33 18.56 -23.65
N THR A 361 26.22 19.38 -24.20
CA THR A 361 26.26 19.71 -25.65
C THR A 361 26.84 18.60 -26.52
N ASP A 362 27.49 17.62 -25.91
CA ASP A 362 28.23 16.59 -26.63
C ASP A 362 27.33 15.36 -26.87
N ASN A 363 27.27 14.93 -28.13
CA ASN A 363 26.39 13.86 -28.63
C ASN A 363 26.78 12.43 -28.19
N VAL A 364 27.32 12.24 -26.99
CA VAL A 364 27.64 10.90 -26.47
C VAL A 364 26.33 10.13 -26.28
N ARG A 365 26.07 9.17 -27.17
CA ARG A 365 24.84 8.37 -27.17
C ARG A 365 24.77 7.49 -25.92
N ALA A 366 23.55 7.29 -25.42
CA ALA A 366 23.29 6.28 -24.40
C ALA A 366 23.65 4.89 -24.94
N ARG A 367 24.32 4.09 -24.11
CA ARG A 367 24.66 2.69 -24.38
C ARG A 367 23.58 1.80 -23.81
N LYS A 368 23.18 0.77 -24.55
CA LYS A 368 22.25 -0.24 -24.04
C LYS A 368 22.99 -1.12 -23.03
N ALA A 369 22.41 -1.29 -21.84
CA ALA A 369 22.91 -2.15 -20.77
C ALA A 369 21.78 -3.12 -20.38
N GLY A 370 21.80 -4.32 -20.95
CA GLY A 370 20.69 -5.28 -20.85
C GLY A 370 19.42 -4.72 -21.50
N THR A 371 18.36 -4.56 -20.72
CA THR A 371 17.08 -3.94 -21.13
C THR A 371 17.00 -2.44 -20.83
N SER A 372 18.04 -1.85 -20.26
CA SER A 372 18.11 -0.42 -19.88
C SER A 372 19.14 0.35 -20.71
N PHE A 373 19.26 1.64 -20.43
CA PHE A 373 20.20 2.56 -21.07
C PHE A 373 21.08 3.23 -20.02
N TRP A 374 22.36 3.39 -20.35
CA TRP A 374 23.37 4.04 -19.53
C TRP A 374 24.10 5.09 -20.36
N LYS A 375 24.27 6.31 -19.84
CA LYS A 375 25.01 7.38 -20.51
C LYS A 375 26.33 7.62 -19.77
N PRO A 376 27.48 7.18 -20.32
CA PRO A 376 28.77 7.24 -19.63
C PRO A 376 29.15 8.63 -19.16
N ARG A 377 28.97 9.64 -20.03
CA ARG A 377 29.32 11.02 -19.70
C ARG A 377 28.49 11.61 -18.57
N HIS A 378 27.19 11.32 -18.54
CA HIS A 378 26.34 11.74 -17.42
C HIS A 378 26.78 11.05 -16.14
N HIS A 379 27.17 9.78 -16.20
CA HIS A 379 27.73 9.07 -15.05
C HIS A 379 29.05 9.71 -14.58
N GLU A 380 30.02 9.93 -15.47
CA GLU A 380 31.29 10.60 -15.15
C GLU A 380 31.05 11.97 -14.53
N PHE A 381 30.18 12.80 -15.14
CA PHE A 381 29.82 14.11 -14.60
C PHE A 381 29.23 14.02 -13.20
N VAL A 382 28.32 13.06 -12.94
CA VAL A 382 27.73 12.90 -11.61
C VAL A 382 28.79 12.42 -10.60
N MET A 383 29.64 11.46 -10.98
CA MET A 383 30.68 10.92 -10.09
C MET A 383 31.78 11.93 -9.78
N ASP A 384 32.11 12.84 -10.70
CA ASP A 384 33.05 13.94 -10.45
C ASP A 384 32.52 14.98 -9.44
N LYS A 385 31.24 14.91 -9.07
CA LYS A 385 30.54 15.89 -8.21
C LYS A 385 30.03 15.29 -6.89
N VAL A 386 30.15 13.97 -6.71
CA VAL A 386 29.88 13.24 -5.46
C VAL A 386 31.21 13.00 -4.75
#